data_AF-H3KHT6-F1
#
_entry.id   AF-H3KHT6-F1
#
_cell.length_a   1.000
_cell.length_b   1.000
_cell.length_c   1.000
_cell.angle_alpha   90.00
_cell.angle_beta   90.00
_cell.angle_gamma   90.00
#
_symmetry.space_group_name_H-M   'P 1'
#
loop_
_entity.id
_entity.type
_entity.pdbx_description
1 polymer ?
#
loop_
_entity_poly.entity_id
_entity_poly.type
_entity_poly.pdbx_seq_one_letter_code
_entity_poly.pdbx_strand_id
1 'polypeptide(L)'
;MSWILLQVVLANAITRAAALWGALRLSDRAAAWGGGACLGAAAGLLLTFAATHLLPEAFEHPAADPHVLGLVLGATLLFFFVLGVCGAGHNHAHPGALSDAHPPHGDCGHDHHDHHDHDRQPGRARTRAAAVLLGGTVHSFVDGLLVAAAFWMGDREGWMVALAVLAHELPQQTGYLIILRAAGVERARAVLLCA
;
A
#
# COMPACT_ATOMS: atom_id res chain seq x y z
N MET A 1 -28.05 -13.08 6.83
CA MET A 1 -27.28 -12.79 5.61
C MET A 1 -27.34 -11.30 5.24
N SER A 2 -28.51 -10.72 4.98
CA SER A 2 -28.65 -9.33 4.50
C SER A 2 -28.10 -8.25 5.45
N TRP A 3 -28.18 -8.49 6.77
CA TRP A 3 -27.66 -7.59 7.79
C TRP A 3 -26.12 -7.52 7.82
N ILE A 4 -25.45 -8.69 7.75
CA ILE A 4 -23.98 -8.78 7.71
C ILE A 4 -23.45 -8.10 6.44
N LEU A 5 -24.11 -8.32 5.30
CA LEU A 5 -23.73 -7.65 4.05
C LEU A 5 -23.82 -6.12 4.17
N LEU A 6 -24.87 -5.61 4.83
CA LEU A 6 -25.00 -4.18 5.09
C LEU A 6 -23.86 -3.66 5.98
N GLN A 7 -23.51 -4.38 7.06
CA GLN A 7 -22.40 -4.01 7.94
C GLN A 7 -21.07 -4.00 7.21
N VAL A 8 -20.78 -5.00 6.37
CA VAL A 8 -19.55 -5.08 5.58
C VAL A 8 -19.45 -3.91 4.59
N VAL A 9 -20.53 -3.60 3.88
CA VAL A 9 -20.57 -2.49 2.93
C VAL A 9 -20.39 -1.15 3.65
N LEU A 10 -21.10 -0.94 4.78
CA LEU A 10 -20.99 0.27 5.57
C LEU A 10 -19.59 0.43 6.17
N ALA A 11 -19.02 -0.62 6.76
CA ALA A 11 -17.69 -0.58 7.35
C ALA A 11 -16.63 -0.22 6.31
N ASN A 12 -16.65 -0.86 5.13
CA ASN A 12 -15.73 -0.53 4.05
C ASN A 12 -15.91 0.91 3.53
N ALA A 13 -17.15 1.35 3.34
CA ALA A 13 -17.46 2.71 2.88
C ALA A 13 -17.00 3.78 3.90
N ILE A 14 -17.28 3.55 5.19
CA ILE A 14 -16.89 4.45 6.28
C ILE A 14 -15.36 4.50 6.38
N THR A 15 -14.69 3.36 6.38
CA THR A 15 -13.23 3.29 6.46
C THR A 15 -12.58 4.04 5.30
N ARG A 16 -13.03 3.81 4.05
CA ARG A 16 -12.50 4.50 2.86
C ARG A 16 -12.75 6.01 2.93
N ALA A 17 -13.97 6.43 3.28
CA ALA A 17 -14.32 7.84 3.38
C ALA A 17 -13.54 8.55 4.50
N ALA A 18 -13.41 7.92 5.67
CA ALA A 18 -12.66 8.46 6.80
C ALA A 18 -11.15 8.55 6.49
N ALA A 19 -10.58 7.54 5.83
CA ALA A 19 -9.18 7.56 5.40
C ALA A 19 -8.90 8.69 4.41
N LEU A 20 -9.74 8.86 3.40
CA LEU A 20 -9.59 9.92 2.39
C LEU A 20 -9.78 11.31 3.01
N TRP A 21 -10.78 11.47 3.87
CA TRP A 21 -11.02 12.72 4.60
C TRP A 21 -9.84 13.08 5.50
N GLY A 22 -9.30 12.11 6.25
CA GLY A 22 -8.14 12.31 7.10
C GLY A 22 -6.88 12.66 6.30
N ALA A 23 -6.62 11.93 5.22
CA ALA A 23 -5.48 12.18 4.33
C ALA A 23 -5.52 13.61 3.73
N LEU A 24 -6.71 14.08 3.35
CA LEU A 24 -6.91 15.45 2.87
C LEU A 24 -6.54 16.52 3.90
N ARG A 25 -6.85 16.29 5.18
CA ARG A 25 -6.55 17.23 6.29
C ARG A 25 -5.10 17.18 6.74
N LEU A 26 -4.46 16.01 6.62
CA LEU A 26 -3.08 15.78 7.03
C LEU A 26 -2.06 16.13 5.95
N SER A 27 -2.47 16.16 4.67
CA SER A 27 -1.58 16.48 3.54
C SER A 27 -0.93 17.87 3.58
N ASP A 28 -1.44 18.80 4.41
CA ASP A 28 -0.94 20.17 4.49
C ASP A 28 -0.04 20.46 5.72
N ARG A 29 0.15 19.53 6.68
CA ARG A 29 1.05 19.71 7.85
C ARG A 29 1.65 18.41 8.39
N ALA A 30 3.00 18.40 8.53
CA ALA A 30 3.83 17.76 9.57
C ALA A 30 3.53 16.33 10.10
N ALA A 31 2.62 15.55 9.51
CA ALA A 31 2.22 14.23 10.02
C ALA A 31 3.05 13.06 9.49
N ALA A 32 4.25 13.32 8.95
CA ALA A 32 5.15 12.28 8.44
C ALA A 32 5.79 11.41 9.54
N TRP A 33 5.73 11.82 10.81
CA TRP A 33 6.45 11.14 11.90
C TRP A 33 5.62 10.07 12.64
N GLY A 34 4.28 10.11 12.57
CA GLY A 34 3.41 9.14 13.24
C GLY A 34 2.89 8.00 12.36
N GLY A 35 2.92 8.18 11.03
CA GLY A 35 2.35 7.22 10.08
C GLY A 35 3.03 5.84 10.11
N GLY A 36 4.36 5.80 10.29
CA GLY A 36 5.12 4.54 10.33
C GLY A 36 4.77 3.66 11.53
N ALA A 37 4.62 4.25 12.73
CA ALA A 37 4.24 3.52 13.93
C ALA A 37 2.77 3.02 13.85
N CYS A 38 1.87 3.85 13.32
CA CYS A 38 0.47 3.47 13.13
C CYS A 38 0.31 2.36 12.09
N LEU A 39 1.03 2.46 10.96
CA LEU A 39 1.08 1.43 9.93
C LEU A 39 1.62 0.10 10.50
N GLY A 40 2.72 0.16 11.25
CA GLY A 40 3.31 -1.02 11.90
C GLY A 40 2.38 -1.66 12.93
N ALA A 41 1.71 -0.85 13.76
CA ALA A 41 0.76 -1.35 14.76
C ALA A 41 -0.49 -1.98 14.12
N ALA A 42 -1.03 -1.34 13.08
CA ALA A 42 -2.17 -1.86 12.33
C ALA A 42 -1.82 -3.15 11.59
N ALA A 43 -0.68 -3.20 10.89
CA ALA A 43 -0.19 -4.42 10.26
C ALA A 43 0.01 -5.55 11.29
N GLY A 44 0.55 -5.22 12.46
CA GLY A 44 0.69 -6.16 13.58
C GLY A 44 -0.66 -6.71 14.05
N LEU A 45 -1.66 -5.85 14.29
CA LEU A 45 -3.00 -6.26 14.70
C LEU A 45 -3.68 -7.15 13.65
N LEU A 46 -3.56 -6.82 12.37
CA LEU A 46 -4.13 -7.62 11.28
C LEU A 46 -3.42 -8.96 11.13
N LEU A 47 -2.09 -8.99 11.29
CA LEU A 47 -1.32 -10.23 11.30
C LEU A 47 -1.69 -11.11 12.50
N THR A 48 -1.83 -10.52 13.70
CA THR A 48 -2.30 -11.23 14.89
C THR A 48 -3.69 -11.80 14.65
N PHE A 49 -4.65 -10.99 14.20
CA PHE A 49 -6.00 -11.46 13.91
C PHE A 49 -6.02 -12.58 12.86
N ALA A 50 -5.24 -12.43 11.79
CA ALA A 50 -5.11 -13.47 10.78
C ALA A 50 -4.57 -14.78 11.39
N ALA A 51 -3.52 -14.71 12.21
CA ALA A 51 -2.90 -15.88 12.80
C ALA A 51 -3.71 -16.54 13.93
N THR A 52 -4.47 -15.75 14.70
CA THR A 52 -5.17 -16.25 15.90
C THR A 52 -6.65 -16.52 15.71
N HIS A 53 -7.30 -15.92 14.70
CA HIS A 53 -8.76 -15.98 14.51
C HIS A 53 -9.20 -16.34 13.09
N LEU A 54 -8.42 -16.06 12.05
CA LEU A 54 -8.84 -16.47 10.69
C LEU A 54 -8.24 -17.82 10.32
N LEU A 55 -6.95 -17.98 10.59
CA LEU A 55 -6.23 -19.19 10.24
C LEU A 55 -6.77 -20.41 11.01
N PRO A 56 -6.86 -20.40 12.37
CA PRO A 56 -7.30 -21.58 13.10
C PRO A 56 -8.73 -21.97 12.73
N GLU A 57 -9.64 -21.01 12.67
CA GLU A 57 -11.04 -21.17 12.32
C GLU A 57 -11.22 -21.74 10.92
N ALA A 58 -10.37 -21.36 9.96
CA ALA A 58 -10.38 -21.94 8.63
C ALA A 58 -9.94 -23.41 8.62
N PHE A 59 -8.96 -23.81 9.44
CA PHE A 59 -8.49 -25.19 9.54
C PHE A 59 -9.44 -26.09 10.34
N GLU A 60 -10.18 -25.53 11.30
CA GLU A 60 -11.15 -26.25 12.13
C GLU A 60 -12.52 -26.40 11.46
N HIS A 61 -12.76 -25.73 10.32
CA HIS A 61 -14.04 -25.79 9.64
C HIS A 61 -14.33 -27.21 9.10
N PRO A 62 -15.48 -27.83 9.43
CA PRO A 62 -15.77 -29.24 9.13
C PRO A 62 -15.71 -29.64 7.64
N ALA A 63 -15.90 -28.67 6.75
CA ALA A 63 -15.89 -28.86 5.30
C ALA A 63 -14.55 -28.47 4.64
N ALA A 64 -13.56 -28.01 5.40
CA ALA A 64 -12.28 -27.59 4.86
C ALA A 64 -11.29 -28.77 4.79
N ASP A 65 -10.70 -28.99 3.62
CA ASP A 65 -9.54 -29.88 3.47
C ASP A 65 -8.26 -29.10 3.87
N PRO A 66 -7.53 -29.53 4.91
CA PRO A 66 -6.32 -28.84 5.37
C PRO A 66 -5.24 -28.70 4.28
N HIS A 67 -5.14 -29.67 3.36
CA HIS A 67 -4.16 -29.61 2.27
C HIS A 67 -4.52 -28.54 1.25
N VAL A 68 -5.80 -28.45 0.89
CA VAL A 68 -6.30 -27.41 -0.02
C VAL A 68 -6.13 -26.03 0.62
N LEU A 69 -6.47 -25.88 1.90
CA LEU A 69 -6.31 -24.62 2.62
C LEU A 69 -4.85 -24.19 2.70
N GLY A 70 -3.94 -25.10 3.03
CA GLY A 70 -2.50 -24.84 3.03
C GLY A 70 -1.96 -24.47 1.66
N LEU A 71 -2.43 -25.12 0.59
CA LEU A 71 -2.05 -24.81 -0.78
C LEU A 71 -2.56 -23.42 -1.18
N VAL A 72 -3.81 -23.08 -0.90
CA VAL A 72 -4.39 -21.76 -1.18
C VAL A 72 -3.61 -20.68 -0.44
N LEU A 73 -3.38 -20.84 0.86
CA LEU A 73 -2.60 -19.88 1.66
C LEU A 73 -1.17 -19.71 1.11
N GLY A 74 -0.48 -20.81 0.84
CA GLY A 74 0.88 -20.80 0.30
C GLY A 74 0.96 -20.18 -1.10
N ALA A 75 0.02 -20.50 -1.97
CA ALA A 75 -0.08 -19.93 -3.30
C ALA A 75 -0.37 -18.43 -3.25
N THR A 76 -1.28 -17.98 -2.37
CA THR A 76 -1.58 -16.56 -2.17
C THR A 76 -0.37 -15.79 -1.63
N LEU A 77 0.34 -16.33 -0.63
CA LEU A 77 1.57 -15.72 -0.10
C LEU A 77 2.67 -15.64 -1.17
N LEU A 78 2.90 -16.73 -1.92
CA LEU A 78 3.88 -16.75 -3.00
C LEU A 78 3.50 -15.76 -4.11
N PHE A 79 2.22 -15.68 -4.48
CA PHE A 79 1.73 -14.74 -5.47
C PHE A 79 2.00 -13.28 -5.05
N PHE A 80 1.64 -12.89 -3.82
CA PHE A 80 1.92 -11.54 -3.32
C PHE A 80 3.41 -11.26 -3.16
N PHE A 81 4.20 -12.26 -2.75
CA PHE A 81 5.65 -12.15 -2.68
C PHE A 81 6.27 -11.90 -4.06
N VAL A 82 5.89 -12.69 -5.07
CA VAL A 82 6.36 -12.53 -6.46
C VAL A 82 5.92 -11.18 -7.02
N LEU A 83 4.67 -10.75 -6.80
CA LEU A 83 4.21 -9.42 -7.19
C LEU A 83 5.06 -8.31 -6.55
N GLY A 84 5.40 -8.46 -5.26
CA GLY A 84 6.28 -7.52 -4.54
C GLY A 84 7.68 -7.46 -5.17
N VAL A 85 8.27 -8.61 -5.48
CA VAL A 85 9.60 -8.71 -6.10
C VAL A 85 9.60 -8.17 -7.53
N CYS A 86 8.64 -8.56 -8.37
CA CYS A 86 8.52 -8.08 -9.75
C CYS A 86 8.20 -6.58 -9.84
N GLY A 87 7.38 -6.07 -8.91
CA GLY A 87 7.10 -4.64 -8.77
C GLY A 87 8.30 -3.83 -8.28
N ALA A 88 9.14 -4.40 -7.42
CA ALA A 88 10.38 -3.78 -6.96
C ALA A 88 11.48 -3.80 -8.04
N GLY A 89 11.57 -4.89 -8.82
CA GLY A 89 12.63 -5.11 -9.83
C GLY A 89 12.62 -4.13 -11.01
N HIS A 90 11.52 -3.43 -11.28
CA HIS A 90 11.44 -2.40 -12.34
C HIS A 90 12.11 -1.06 -11.98
N ASN A 91 12.67 -0.92 -10.76
CA ASN A 91 13.25 0.34 -10.28
C ASN A 91 14.79 0.38 -10.29
N HIS A 92 15.45 -0.64 -10.83
CA HIS A 92 16.90 -0.60 -11.01
C HIS A 92 17.28 0.13 -12.30
N ALA A 93 17.35 1.46 -12.21
CA ALA A 93 18.28 2.18 -13.05
C ALA A 93 19.70 1.78 -12.60
N HIS A 94 20.39 1.01 -13.44
CA HIS A 94 21.81 0.75 -13.26
C HIS A 94 22.57 2.10 -13.24
N PRO A 95 23.38 2.38 -12.20
CA PRO A 95 24.48 3.32 -12.33
C PRO A 95 25.41 2.80 -13.44
N GLY A 96 25.83 3.67 -14.35
CA GLY A 96 26.67 3.32 -15.49
C GLY A 96 27.81 2.39 -15.09
N ALA A 97 27.78 1.18 -15.64
CA ALA A 97 28.92 0.28 -15.58
C ALA A 97 30.06 0.88 -16.40
N LEU A 98 31.17 1.11 -15.72
CA LEU A 98 32.52 1.37 -16.18
C LEU A 98 32.75 1.24 -17.71
N SER A 99 32.92 2.39 -18.36
CA SER A 99 33.77 2.53 -19.53
C SER A 99 34.97 3.39 -19.14
N ASP A 100 35.82 2.83 -18.28
CA ASP A 100 37.14 3.40 -17.99
C ASP A 100 38.13 2.90 -19.04
N ALA A 101 38.24 3.66 -20.12
CA ALA A 101 39.35 3.56 -21.04
C ALA A 101 39.66 4.92 -21.69
N HIS A 102 40.14 5.90 -20.90
CA HIS A 102 41.20 6.83 -21.35
C HIS A 102 41.77 7.68 -20.19
N PRO A 103 43.11 7.73 -19.99
CA PRO A 103 43.81 8.86 -19.40
C PRO A 103 44.53 9.67 -20.52
N PRO A 104 45.22 10.80 -20.26
CA PRO A 104 45.13 11.81 -19.19
C PRO A 104 45.05 13.26 -19.79
N HIS A 105 45.38 14.28 -18.97
CA HIS A 105 45.51 15.74 -19.26
C HIS A 105 44.20 16.51 -19.05
N GLY A 106 44.10 17.57 -18.26
CA GLY A 106 45.07 18.50 -17.70
C GLY A 106 44.32 19.84 -17.59
N ASP A 107 44.65 20.62 -16.58
CA ASP A 107 44.20 21.99 -16.33
C ASP A 107 43.02 22.21 -15.37
N CYS A 108 43.26 23.20 -14.52
CA CYS A 108 42.59 23.51 -13.28
C CYS A 108 41.83 24.82 -13.49
N GLY A 109 40.52 24.82 -13.27
CA GLY A 109 39.75 26.06 -13.14
C GLY A 109 38.36 25.97 -13.74
N HIS A 110 37.39 25.54 -12.95
CA HIS A 110 35.98 25.71 -13.31
C HIS A 110 35.15 26.15 -12.10
N ASP A 111 34.47 27.27 -12.31
CA ASP A 111 33.34 27.77 -11.54
C ASP A 111 32.37 26.64 -11.20
N HIS A 112 32.08 26.47 -9.92
CA HIS A 112 30.98 25.64 -9.47
C HIS A 112 29.66 26.36 -9.75
N HIS A 113 29.20 26.28 -10.99
CA HIS A 113 27.78 26.43 -11.28
C HIS A 113 27.03 25.26 -10.64
N ASP A 114 26.13 25.60 -9.71
CA ASP A 114 25.13 24.72 -9.13
C ASP A 114 24.32 24.00 -10.22
N HIS A 115 24.73 22.78 -10.57
CA HIS A 115 23.87 21.85 -11.27
C HIS A 115 22.90 21.22 -10.26
N HIS A 116 21.82 21.96 -9.98
CA HIS A 116 20.57 21.36 -9.58
C HIS A 116 20.04 20.50 -10.73
N ASP A 117 20.47 19.24 -10.81
CA ASP A 117 19.82 18.25 -11.66
C ASP A 117 18.42 17.93 -11.09
N HIS A 118 17.47 18.78 -11.46
CA HIS A 118 16.06 18.45 -11.50
C HIS A 118 15.75 17.58 -12.72
N ASP A 119 16.38 16.42 -12.82
CA ASP A 119 16.02 15.44 -13.84
C ASP A 119 14.77 14.65 -13.38
N ARG A 120 13.68 15.39 -13.15
CA ARG A 120 12.33 14.86 -12.99
C ARG A 120 11.85 14.40 -14.36
N GLN A 121 12.30 13.25 -14.83
CA GLN A 121 11.74 12.64 -16.04
C GLN A 121 10.23 12.38 -15.80
N PRO A 122 9.32 13.12 -16.45
CA PRO A 122 7.89 13.05 -16.17
C PRO A 122 7.31 11.66 -16.45
N GLY A 123 7.95 10.88 -17.33
CA GLY A 123 7.63 9.48 -17.59
C GLY A 123 7.81 8.57 -16.37
N ARG A 124 8.92 8.69 -15.64
CA ARG A 124 9.20 7.84 -14.46
C ARG A 124 8.24 8.10 -13.31
N ALA A 125 7.87 9.37 -13.09
CA ALA A 125 6.91 9.74 -12.05
C ALA A 125 5.50 9.19 -12.35
N ARG A 126 5.07 9.23 -13.62
CA ARG A 126 3.79 8.65 -14.05
C ARG A 126 3.76 7.12 -13.94
N THR A 127 4.83 6.43 -14.33
CA THR A 127 4.92 4.96 -14.17
C THR A 127 4.88 4.55 -12.71
N ARG A 128 5.59 5.27 -11.83
CA ARG A 128 5.54 5.04 -10.38
C ARG A 128 4.13 5.28 -9.81
N ALA A 129 3.47 6.37 -10.22
CA ALA A 129 2.10 6.65 -9.79
C ALA A 129 1.12 5.55 -10.23
N ALA A 130 1.23 5.05 -11.47
CA ALA A 130 0.40 3.97 -11.97
C ALA A 130 0.63 2.66 -11.20
N ALA A 131 1.88 2.30 -10.92
CA ALA A 131 2.21 1.12 -10.12
C ALA A 131 1.68 1.21 -8.69
N VAL A 132 1.77 2.38 -8.07
CA VAL A 132 1.26 2.64 -6.71
C VAL A 132 -0.27 2.54 -6.67
N LEU A 133 -0.96 3.11 -7.66
CA LEU A 133 -2.42 3.00 -7.76
C LEU A 133 -2.87 1.55 -7.97
N LEU A 134 -2.21 0.82 -8.87
CA LEU A 134 -2.53 -0.59 -9.11
C LEU A 134 -2.33 -1.45 -7.86
N GLY A 135 -1.19 -1.28 -7.18
CA GLY A 135 -0.91 -1.97 -5.92
C GLY A 135 -1.94 -1.59 -4.85
N GLY A 136 -2.33 -0.31 -4.78
CA GLY A 136 -3.34 0.18 -3.86
C GLY A 136 -4.74 -0.38 -4.09
N THR A 137 -5.17 -0.52 -5.34
CA THR A 137 -6.46 -1.17 -5.67
C THR A 137 -6.48 -2.62 -5.20
N VAL A 138 -5.41 -3.37 -5.47
CA VAL A 138 -5.32 -4.78 -5.05
C VAL A 138 -5.29 -4.90 -3.53
N HIS A 139 -4.54 -4.04 -2.83
CA HIS A 139 -4.48 -4.03 -1.37
C HIS A 139 -5.85 -3.73 -0.75
N SER A 140 -6.50 -2.67 -1.25
CA SER A 140 -7.84 -2.23 -0.82
C SER A 140 -8.90 -3.33 -0.98
N PHE A 141 -8.76 -4.15 -2.02
CA PHE A 141 -9.63 -5.30 -2.24
C PHE A 141 -9.41 -6.39 -1.19
N VAL A 142 -8.15 -6.71 -0.88
CA VAL A 142 -7.78 -7.70 0.14
C VAL A 142 -8.25 -7.24 1.53
N ASP A 143 -8.13 -5.96 1.86
CA ASP A 143 -8.65 -5.40 3.11
C ASP A 143 -10.17 -5.54 3.21
N GLY A 144 -10.88 -5.32 2.09
CA GLY A 144 -12.32 -5.51 2.03
C GLY A 144 -12.74 -6.96 2.26
N LEU A 145 -12.00 -7.93 1.71
CA LEU A 145 -12.20 -9.36 1.98
C LEU A 145 -11.91 -9.69 3.45
N LEU A 146 -10.87 -9.10 4.03
CA LEU A 146 -10.49 -9.31 5.42
C LEU A 146 -11.58 -8.80 6.38
N VAL A 147 -12.12 -7.60 6.14
CA VAL A 147 -13.28 -7.06 6.88
C VAL A 147 -14.50 -7.96 6.72
N ALA A 148 -14.78 -8.44 5.50
CA ALA A 148 -15.90 -9.34 5.26
C ALA A 148 -15.76 -10.66 6.01
N ALA A 149 -14.58 -11.27 6.00
CA ALA A 149 -14.28 -12.48 6.75
C ALA A 149 -14.41 -12.26 8.26
N ALA A 150 -13.97 -11.10 8.77
CA ALA A 150 -14.10 -10.75 10.18
C ALA A 150 -15.57 -10.62 10.62
N PHE A 151 -16.42 -9.95 9.85
CA PHE A 151 -17.87 -9.88 10.12
C PHE A 151 -18.58 -11.23 9.97
N TRP A 152 -18.02 -12.16 9.19
CA TRP A 152 -18.53 -13.53 9.13
C TRP A 152 -18.33 -14.28 10.45
N MET A 153 -17.24 -14.00 11.17
CA MET A 153 -16.96 -14.58 12.48
C MET A 153 -17.74 -13.90 13.60
N GLY A 154 -17.94 -12.58 13.51
CA GLY A 154 -18.77 -11.84 14.45
C GLY A 154 -18.69 -10.33 14.27
N ASP A 155 -19.71 -9.62 14.78
CA ASP A 155 -19.81 -8.16 14.69
C ASP A 155 -18.63 -7.46 15.37
N ARG A 156 -18.21 -7.96 16.54
CA ARG A 156 -17.11 -7.37 17.31
C ARG A 156 -15.79 -7.49 16.55
N GLU A 157 -15.52 -8.67 16.02
CA GLU A 157 -14.35 -9.01 15.22
C GLU A 157 -14.31 -8.16 13.95
N GLY A 158 -15.44 -8.04 13.26
CA GLY A 158 -15.63 -7.18 12.10
C GLY A 158 -15.26 -5.72 12.36
N TRP A 159 -15.76 -5.12 13.43
CA TRP A 159 -15.45 -3.73 13.77
C TRP A 159 -14.01 -3.52 14.23
N MET A 160 -13.42 -4.48 14.96
CA MET A 160 -12.01 -4.42 15.35
C MET A 160 -11.09 -4.43 14.12
N VAL A 161 -11.36 -5.32 13.16
CA VAL A 161 -10.62 -5.39 11.89
C VAL A 161 -10.85 -4.13 11.06
N ALA A 162 -12.09 -3.63 10.94
CA ALA A 162 -12.38 -2.41 10.21
C ALA A 162 -11.61 -1.19 10.77
N LEU A 163 -11.48 -1.09 12.10
CA LEU A 163 -10.66 -0.06 12.77
C LEU A 163 -9.17 -0.23 12.49
N ALA A 164 -8.66 -1.47 12.52
CA ALA A 164 -7.27 -1.76 12.17
C ALA A 164 -6.97 -1.46 10.69
N VAL A 165 -7.93 -1.70 9.80
CA VAL A 165 -7.85 -1.31 8.38
C VAL A 165 -7.80 0.20 8.24
N LEU A 166 -8.73 0.91 8.87
CA LEU A 166 -8.75 2.39 8.88
C LEU A 166 -7.42 2.99 9.35
N ALA A 167 -6.82 2.41 10.39
CA ALA A 167 -5.58 2.90 10.97
C ALA A 167 -4.41 2.88 9.96
N HIS A 168 -4.31 1.88 9.08
CA HIS A 168 -3.23 1.86 8.07
C HIS A 168 -3.62 2.46 6.72
N GLU A 169 -4.92 2.51 6.40
CA GLU A 169 -5.42 3.20 5.20
C GLU A 169 -5.13 4.71 5.28
N LEU A 170 -5.22 5.34 6.46
CA LEU A 170 -4.91 6.76 6.63
C LEU A 170 -3.48 7.15 6.16
N PRO A 171 -2.41 6.50 6.66
CA PRO A 171 -1.05 6.67 6.12
C PRO A 171 -0.94 6.37 4.62
N GLN A 172 -1.58 5.29 4.16
CA GLN A 172 -1.50 4.82 2.78
C GLN A 172 -2.10 5.83 1.79
N GLN A 173 -3.31 6.31 2.06
CA GLN A 173 -3.99 7.35 1.27
C GLN A 173 -3.19 8.65 1.25
N THR A 174 -2.59 9.02 2.38
CA THR A 174 -1.69 10.18 2.46
C THR A 174 -0.47 9.99 1.54
N GLY A 175 0.14 8.81 1.54
CA GLY A 175 1.26 8.47 0.66
C GLY A 175 0.89 8.54 -0.82
N TYR A 176 -0.29 8.02 -1.20
CA TYR A 176 -0.77 8.06 -2.59
C TYR A 176 -0.96 9.49 -3.08
N LEU A 177 -1.59 10.35 -2.27
CA LEU A 177 -1.75 11.76 -2.60
C LEU A 177 -0.38 12.43 -2.80
N ILE A 178 0.60 12.18 -1.93
CA ILE A 178 1.95 12.75 -2.09
C ILE A 178 2.59 12.31 -3.42
N ILE A 179 2.52 11.02 -3.76
CA ILE A 179 3.12 10.47 -4.99
C ILE A 179 2.42 11.01 -6.24
N LEU A 180 1.09 11.08 -6.25
CA LEU A 180 0.31 11.60 -7.38
C LEU A 180 0.55 13.09 -7.58
N ARG A 181 0.62 13.87 -6.50
CA ARG A 181 0.95 15.30 -6.55
C ARG A 181 2.37 15.51 -7.08
N ALA A 182 3.34 14.68 -6.66
CA ALA A 182 4.70 14.71 -7.18
C ALA A 182 4.79 14.32 -8.67
N ALA A 183 3.85 13.52 -9.17
CA ALA A 183 3.71 13.20 -10.60
C ALA A 183 2.96 14.27 -11.42
N GLY A 184 2.61 15.41 -10.81
CA GLY A 184 1.93 16.53 -11.46
C GLY A 184 0.41 16.38 -11.58
N VAL A 185 -0.20 15.43 -10.87
CA VAL A 185 -1.67 15.27 -10.84
C VAL A 185 -2.29 16.37 -9.97
N GLU A 186 -3.34 17.02 -10.46
CA GLU A 186 -4.08 18.03 -9.70
C GLU A 186 -4.73 17.42 -8.44
N ARG A 187 -4.89 18.18 -7.35
CA ARG A 187 -5.40 17.67 -6.06
C ARG A 187 -6.77 17.01 -6.21
N ALA A 188 -7.71 17.61 -6.93
CA ALA A 188 -9.04 17.02 -7.15
C ALA A 188 -8.97 15.68 -7.90
N ARG A 189 -8.12 15.61 -8.93
CA ARG A 189 -7.91 14.38 -9.70
C ARG A 189 -7.15 13.31 -8.89
N ALA A 190 -6.20 13.70 -8.05
CA ALA A 190 -5.48 12.79 -7.18
C ALA A 190 -6.43 12.14 -6.15
N VAL A 191 -7.35 12.92 -5.59
CA VAL A 191 -8.40 12.40 -4.70
C VAL A 191 -9.29 11.41 -5.42
N LEU A 192 -9.74 11.74 -6.64
CA LEU A 192 -10.58 10.85 -7.43
C LEU A 192 -9.88 9.53 -7.79
N LEU A 193 -8.57 9.55 -8.04
CA LEU A 193 -7.80 8.35 -8.34
C LEU A 193 -7.54 7.47 -7.09
N CYS A 194 -7.62 8.05 -5.90
CA CYS A 194 -7.46 7.34 -4.62
C CYS A 194 -8.78 6.85 -4.01
N ALA A 195 -9.92 7.39 -4.45
CA ALA A 195 -11.26 7.08 -3.96
C ALA A 195 -11.79 5.76 -4.55
#